data_AF-A0A6A2WNJ4-F1
#
_entry.id   AF-A0A6A2WNJ4-F1
#
_cell.length_a   1.000
_cell.length_b   1.000
_cell.length_c   1.000
_cell.angle_alpha   90.00
_cell.angle_beta   90.00
_cell.angle_gamma   90.00
#
_symmetry.space_group_name_H-M   'P 1'
#
loop_
_entity.id
_entity.type
_entity.pdbx_description
1 polymer ?
#
loop_
_entity_poly.entity_id
_entity_poly.type
_entity_poly.pdbx_seq_one_letter_code
_entity_poly.pdbx_strand_id
1 'polypeptide(L)'
;MEDTSRTQSHTIMRRSIYTFLQNYHYFTTIAAVLAFPYALSILLSQFFVLHSPLFPAIHTHLKAVFMAAEFPPSSNFFNVLSLKISQTVSSSIFALPFTVSFFLLSKVSIINLLKHNNPTSPMSFSSISSLYNPLFSTFVCNSFLLLAANSTTFSLLFFGYHSINGLGFSLSPNWLTFMSAAGAVVYSMILANVIVICNLALVSSGMENSGGYLAILKACVLIKGRTLTSLALAVPPNLALAAIEALFHYRVVVRAYGYRSEGDYGGFLLALEGVLIAYLYSLFVVLDTVVSCMFFKSCKTGCLADGRYCYKIEIVAERDGKAFVKLKNIEEFA
;
A
#
# COMPACT_ATOMS: atom_id res chain seq x y z
N MET A 1 -12.03 10.98 21.80
CA MET A 1 -12.14 10.20 20.53
C MET A 1 -10.77 9.66 20.11
N GLU A 2 -9.71 10.46 20.21
CA GLU A 2 -8.33 10.04 19.92
C GLU A 2 -7.81 8.95 20.88
N ASP A 3 -8.04 9.08 22.19
CA ASP A 3 -7.65 8.05 23.18
C ASP A 3 -8.29 6.69 22.90
N THR A 4 -9.59 6.66 22.59
CA THR A 4 -10.32 5.43 22.25
C THR A 4 -9.73 4.77 20.99
N SER A 5 -9.35 5.55 19.99
CA SER A 5 -8.74 5.04 18.75
C SER A 5 -7.38 4.39 19.01
N ARG A 6 -6.59 4.96 19.93
CA ARG A 6 -5.27 4.49 20.34
C ARG A 6 -5.33 3.22 21.20
N THR A 7 -6.31 3.10 22.09
CA THR A 7 -6.53 1.87 22.86
C THR A 7 -6.94 0.70 21.96
N GLN A 8 -7.76 0.98 20.94
CA GLN A 8 -8.18 -0.03 19.96
C GLN A 8 -7.01 -0.48 19.07
N SER A 9 -6.20 0.45 18.53
CA SER A 9 -5.05 0.08 17.70
C SER A 9 -4.04 -0.76 18.48
N HIS A 10 -3.74 -0.40 19.72
CA HIS A 10 -2.85 -1.18 20.59
C HIS A 10 -3.36 -2.61 20.82
N THR A 11 -4.66 -2.77 21.08
CA THR A 11 -5.27 -4.09 21.29
C THR A 11 -5.18 -4.96 20.03
N ILE A 12 -5.41 -4.37 18.86
CA ILE A 12 -5.31 -5.05 17.57
C ILE A 12 -3.85 -5.43 17.29
N MET A 13 -2.91 -4.52 17.54
CA MET A 13 -1.47 -4.79 17.37
C MET A 13 -1.01 -5.94 18.28
N ARG A 14 -1.35 -5.89 19.56
CA ARG A 14 -1.02 -6.96 20.53
C ARG A 14 -1.57 -8.31 20.07
N ARG A 15 -2.82 -8.35 19.63
CA ARG A 15 -3.46 -9.58 19.13
C ARG A 15 -2.77 -10.09 17.87
N SER A 16 -2.36 -9.19 16.97
CA SER A 16 -1.68 -9.53 15.72
C SER A 16 -0.30 -10.14 16.00
N ILE A 17 0.48 -9.55 16.91
CA ILE A 17 1.77 -10.08 17.36
C ILE A 17 1.58 -11.44 18.01
N TYR A 18 0.60 -11.58 18.90
CA TYR A 18 0.28 -12.86 19.54
C TYR A 18 -0.07 -13.94 18.51
N THR A 19 -0.93 -13.64 17.53
CA THR A 19 -1.30 -14.57 16.44
C THR A 19 -0.09 -14.92 15.56
N PHE A 20 0.78 -13.95 15.28
CA PHE A 20 2.02 -14.18 14.54
C PHE A 20 2.93 -15.16 15.29
N LEU A 21 3.14 -14.94 16.60
CA LEU A 21 3.98 -15.80 17.44
C LEU A 21 3.38 -17.20 17.63
N GLN A 22 2.05 -17.31 17.74
CA GLN A 22 1.36 -18.60 17.87
C GLN A 22 1.57 -19.50 16.66
N ASN A 23 1.67 -18.92 15.45
CA ASN A 23 1.91 -19.65 14.20
C ASN A 23 3.26 -19.25 13.57
N TYR A 24 4.28 -19.04 14.40
CA TYR A 24 5.57 -18.48 13.99
C TYR A 24 6.20 -19.24 12.82
N HIS A 25 6.26 -20.57 12.90
CA HIS A 25 6.82 -21.41 11.83
C HIS A 25 6.12 -21.17 10.48
N TYR A 26 4.78 -21.17 10.44
CA TYR A 26 4.05 -20.94 9.20
C TYR A 26 4.30 -19.55 8.62
N PHE A 27 4.23 -18.50 9.45
CA PHE A 27 4.42 -17.14 8.96
C PHE A 27 5.85 -16.84 8.53
N THR A 28 6.84 -17.37 9.24
CA THR A 28 8.26 -17.23 8.85
C THR A 28 8.58 -18.04 7.60
N THR A 29 8.01 -19.24 7.42
CA THR A 29 8.15 -20.00 6.17
C THR A 29 7.50 -19.26 5.00
N ILE A 30 6.32 -18.67 5.18
CA ILE A 30 5.69 -17.82 4.14
C ILE A 30 6.58 -16.60 3.84
N ALA A 31 7.17 -15.98 4.86
CA ALA A 31 8.09 -14.85 4.69
C ALA A 31 9.34 -15.23 3.89
N ALA A 32 9.93 -16.40 4.18
CA ALA A 32 11.16 -16.88 3.55
C ALA A 32 10.95 -17.41 2.13
N VAL A 33 9.83 -18.09 1.87
CA VAL A 33 9.58 -18.77 0.58
C VAL A 33 8.80 -17.89 -0.39
N LEU A 34 7.75 -17.21 0.10
CA LEU A 34 6.81 -16.48 -0.75
C LEU A 34 7.06 -14.98 -0.75
N ALA A 35 7.26 -14.34 0.40
CA ALA A 35 7.44 -12.89 0.43
C ALA A 35 8.89 -12.45 0.12
N PHE A 36 9.88 -13.31 0.34
CA PHE A 36 11.29 -13.00 0.14
C PHE A 36 11.67 -12.63 -1.31
N PRO A 37 11.24 -13.38 -2.35
CA PRO A 37 11.57 -13.00 -3.74
C PRO A 37 11.01 -11.63 -4.12
N TYR A 38 9.83 -11.29 -3.61
CA TYR A 38 9.25 -9.95 -3.75
C TYR A 38 10.08 -8.89 -3.02
N ALA A 39 10.44 -9.13 -1.76
CA ALA A 39 11.25 -8.21 -0.97
C ALA A 39 12.60 -7.91 -1.65
N LEU A 40 13.28 -8.96 -2.12
CA LEU A 40 14.54 -8.82 -2.84
C LEU A 40 14.35 -8.04 -4.15
N SER A 41 13.29 -8.31 -4.89
CA SER A 41 12.97 -7.59 -6.13
C SER A 41 12.74 -6.09 -5.87
N ILE A 42 11.98 -5.71 -4.83
CA ILE A 42 11.76 -4.32 -4.46
C ILE A 42 13.08 -3.63 -4.08
N LEU A 43 13.86 -4.25 -3.19
CA LEU A 43 15.12 -3.67 -2.72
C LEU A 43 16.14 -3.49 -3.87
N LEU A 44 16.26 -4.49 -4.75
CA LEU A 44 17.14 -4.40 -5.91
C LEU A 44 16.59 -3.49 -7.02
N SER A 45 15.27 -3.32 -7.13
CA SER A 45 14.68 -2.44 -8.15
C SER A 45 15.18 -1.01 -8.01
N GLN A 46 15.38 -0.52 -6.78
CA GLN A 46 15.93 0.81 -6.53
C GLN A 46 17.35 0.99 -7.10
N PHE A 47 18.14 -0.08 -7.13
CA PHE A 47 19.47 -0.10 -7.74
C PHE A 47 19.40 -0.13 -9.27
N PHE A 48 18.53 -0.97 -9.83
CA PHE A 48 18.37 -1.08 -11.29
C PHE A 48 17.78 0.18 -11.91
N VAL A 49 16.90 0.89 -11.20
CA VAL A 49 16.33 2.17 -11.64
C VAL A 49 17.40 3.21 -11.92
N LEU A 50 18.49 3.25 -11.14
CA LEU A 50 19.58 4.20 -11.35
C LEU A 50 20.33 3.98 -12.68
N HIS A 51 20.35 2.73 -13.16
CA HIS A 51 21.08 2.33 -14.37
C HIS A 51 20.16 2.15 -15.58
N SER A 52 18.85 2.21 -15.39
CA SER A 52 17.87 1.97 -16.44
C SER A 52 17.57 3.24 -17.24
N PRO A 53 17.41 3.16 -18.57
CA PRO A 53 16.94 4.29 -19.38
C PRO A 53 15.48 4.65 -19.11
N LEU A 54 14.72 3.80 -18.40
CA LEU A 54 13.32 4.06 -18.06
C LEU A 54 13.17 5.24 -17.10
N PHE A 55 14.07 5.35 -16.12
CA PHE A 55 14.04 6.43 -15.13
C PHE A 55 14.14 7.83 -15.76
N PRO A 56 15.18 8.15 -16.57
CA PRO A 56 15.27 9.46 -17.20
C PRO A 56 14.12 9.72 -18.17
N ALA A 57 13.65 8.70 -18.91
CA ALA A 57 12.52 8.86 -19.82
C ALA A 57 11.22 9.25 -19.09
N ILE A 58 10.87 8.54 -18.00
CA ILE A 58 9.68 8.86 -17.21
C ILE A 58 9.84 10.24 -16.56
N HIS A 59 11.03 10.54 -16.04
CA HIS A 59 11.30 11.82 -15.40
C HIS A 59 11.17 13.00 -16.35
N THR A 60 11.70 12.91 -17.57
CA THR A 60 11.60 13.99 -18.56
C THR A 60 10.16 14.21 -19.02
N HIS A 61 9.39 13.14 -19.25
CA HIS A 61 7.98 13.25 -19.62
C HIS A 61 7.14 13.84 -18.49
N LEU A 62 7.33 13.40 -17.26
CA LEU A 62 6.59 13.92 -16.11
C LEU A 62 6.94 15.39 -15.84
N LYS A 63 8.22 15.76 -15.99
CA LYS A 63 8.65 17.15 -15.93
C LYS A 63 8.02 17.99 -17.05
N ALA A 64 7.95 17.47 -18.28
CA ALA A 64 7.28 18.16 -19.39
C ALA A 64 5.80 18.40 -19.11
N VAL A 65 5.09 17.42 -18.52
CA VAL A 65 3.69 17.59 -18.09
C VAL A 65 3.57 18.66 -17.00
N PHE A 66 4.47 18.68 -16.02
CA PHE A 66 4.44 19.70 -14.98
C PHE A 66 4.73 21.11 -15.50
N MET A 67 5.65 21.23 -16.46
CA MET A 67 5.91 22.49 -17.16
C MET A 67 4.71 22.95 -17.99
N ALA A 68 4.04 22.03 -18.68
CA ALA A 68 2.83 22.31 -19.45
C ALA A 68 1.64 22.71 -18.56
N ALA A 69 1.59 22.21 -17.33
CA ALA A 69 0.61 22.59 -16.31
C ALA A 69 0.98 23.91 -15.59
N GLU A 70 2.00 24.63 -16.06
CA GLU A 70 2.49 25.89 -15.47
C GLU A 70 2.84 25.79 -13.98
N PHE A 71 3.20 24.59 -13.51
CA PHE A 71 3.70 24.45 -12.15
C PHE A 71 5.02 25.18 -11.99
N PRO A 72 5.24 25.86 -10.84
CA PRO A 72 6.41 26.70 -10.62
C PRO A 72 7.69 25.84 -10.61
N PRO A 73 8.59 25.99 -11.61
CA PRO A 73 9.80 25.16 -11.70
C PRO A 73 10.81 25.46 -10.60
N SER A 74 10.71 26.64 -9.97
CA SER A 74 11.50 27.05 -8.80
C SER A 74 11.06 26.35 -7.50
N SER A 75 9.90 25.69 -7.49
CA SER A 75 9.44 24.97 -6.31
C SER A 75 10.18 23.64 -6.15
N ASN A 76 10.91 23.52 -5.05
CA ASN A 76 11.60 22.28 -4.67
C ASN A 76 10.63 21.10 -4.55
N PHE A 77 9.37 21.32 -4.18
CA PHE A 77 8.39 20.24 -4.02
C PHE A 77 8.08 19.54 -5.33
N PHE A 78 7.75 20.25 -6.42
CA PHE A 78 7.42 19.61 -7.70
C PHE A 78 8.64 18.92 -8.33
N ASN A 79 9.84 19.46 -8.12
CA ASN A 79 11.08 18.80 -8.53
C ASN A 79 11.33 17.50 -7.75
N VAL A 80 11.19 17.51 -6.43
CA VAL A 80 11.35 16.30 -5.61
C VAL A 80 10.24 15.29 -5.91
N LEU A 81 9.01 15.76 -6.07
CA LEU A 81 7.84 14.93 -6.35
C LEU A 81 7.96 14.23 -7.70
N SER A 82 8.33 14.97 -8.76
CA SER A 82 8.54 14.40 -10.09
C SER A 82 9.64 13.34 -10.10
N LEU A 83 10.74 13.59 -9.40
CA LEU A 83 11.83 12.62 -9.23
C LEU A 83 11.34 11.37 -8.49
N LYS A 84 10.64 11.55 -7.35
CA LYS A 84 10.16 10.44 -6.53
C LYS A 84 9.12 9.59 -7.23
N ILE A 85 8.15 10.20 -7.92
CA ILE A 85 7.16 9.47 -8.71
C ILE A 85 7.86 8.67 -9.82
N SER A 86 8.79 9.29 -10.54
CA SER A 86 9.52 8.61 -11.62
C SER A 86 10.32 7.43 -11.09
N GLN A 87 10.95 7.59 -9.92
CA GLN A 87 11.68 6.53 -9.23
C GLN A 87 10.74 5.39 -8.82
N THR A 88 9.60 5.71 -8.19
CA THR A 88 8.61 4.73 -7.74
C THR A 88 7.94 3.99 -8.91
N VAL A 89 7.58 4.69 -9.99
CA VAL A 89 6.98 4.05 -11.18
C VAL A 89 7.99 3.10 -11.83
N SER A 90 9.23 3.56 -12.02
CA SER A 90 10.29 2.73 -12.60
C SER A 90 10.57 1.50 -11.74
N SER A 91 10.69 1.67 -10.41
CA SER A 91 10.94 0.56 -9.48
C SER A 91 9.77 -0.43 -9.45
N SER A 92 8.53 0.09 -9.50
CA SER A 92 7.32 -0.73 -9.54
C SER A 92 7.22 -1.56 -10.82
N ILE A 93 7.63 -1.03 -11.97
CA ILE A 93 7.67 -1.80 -13.24
C ILE A 93 8.62 -3.00 -13.11
N PHE A 94 9.81 -2.80 -12.54
CA PHE A 94 10.77 -3.89 -12.32
C PHE A 94 10.27 -4.92 -11.30
N ALA A 95 9.57 -4.47 -10.25
CA ALA A 95 9.05 -5.35 -9.21
C ALA A 95 7.68 -5.99 -9.54
N LEU A 96 7.00 -5.56 -10.60
CA LEU A 96 5.66 -5.99 -10.98
C LEU A 96 5.50 -7.51 -11.10
N PRO A 97 6.38 -8.27 -11.82
CA PRO A 97 6.21 -9.71 -11.94
C PRO A 97 6.26 -10.43 -10.59
N PHE A 98 7.15 -9.99 -9.68
CA PHE A 98 7.24 -10.52 -8.32
C PHE A 98 6.10 -10.05 -7.42
N THR A 99 5.54 -8.87 -7.69
CA THR A 99 4.37 -8.37 -6.98
C THR A 99 3.14 -9.23 -7.31
N VAL A 100 2.89 -9.48 -8.59
CA VAL A 100 1.74 -10.26 -9.04
C VAL A 100 1.87 -11.73 -8.65
N SER A 101 3.07 -12.30 -8.67
CA SER A 101 3.31 -13.69 -8.29
C SER A 101 3.48 -13.85 -6.77
N PHE A 102 4.69 -13.59 -6.27
CA PHE A 102 5.16 -13.90 -4.93
C PHE A 102 4.45 -13.10 -3.83
N PHE A 103 4.26 -11.80 -4.02
CA PHE A 103 3.57 -10.98 -3.02
C PHE A 103 2.09 -11.34 -2.87
N LEU A 104 1.34 -11.41 -3.97
CA LEU A 104 -0.07 -11.81 -3.89
C LEU A 104 -0.22 -13.24 -3.35
N LEU A 105 0.64 -14.17 -3.76
CA LEU A 105 0.64 -15.54 -3.23
C LEU A 105 0.92 -15.58 -1.72
N SER A 106 1.85 -14.73 -1.23
CA SER A 106 2.11 -14.60 0.21
C SER A 106 0.87 -14.12 0.97
N LYS A 107 0.14 -13.13 0.44
CA LYS A 107 -1.10 -12.62 1.05
C LYS A 107 -2.21 -13.67 1.03
N VAL A 108 -2.39 -14.38 -0.08
CA VAL A 108 -3.36 -15.49 -0.17
C VAL A 108 -3.08 -16.55 0.90
N SER A 109 -1.83 -16.97 1.06
CA SER A 109 -1.43 -17.97 2.05
C SER A 109 -1.73 -17.53 3.49
N ILE A 110 -1.42 -16.27 3.84
CA ILE A 110 -1.69 -15.70 5.16
C ILE A 110 -3.20 -15.61 5.41
N ILE A 111 -3.96 -15.12 4.43
CA ILE A 111 -5.42 -14.96 4.54
C ILE A 111 -6.08 -16.34 4.70
N ASN A 112 -5.66 -17.32 3.92
CA ASN A 112 -6.18 -18.68 4.01
C ASN A 112 -5.92 -19.29 5.40
N LEU A 113 -4.70 -19.14 5.93
CA LEU A 113 -4.33 -19.59 7.27
C LEU A 113 -5.16 -18.89 8.36
N LEU A 114 -5.42 -17.59 8.22
CA LEU A 114 -6.22 -16.84 9.20
C LEU A 114 -7.73 -17.07 9.06
N LYS A 115 -8.20 -17.53 7.91
CA LYS A 115 -9.62 -17.85 7.66
C LYS A 115 -9.98 -19.19 8.28
N HIS A 116 -9.13 -20.20 8.10
CA HIS A 116 -9.28 -21.50 8.70
C HIS A 116 -8.54 -21.53 10.04
N ASN A 117 -9.24 -21.26 11.14
CA ASN A 117 -8.70 -21.32 12.51
C ASN A 117 -8.11 -22.70 12.91
N ASN A 118 -8.09 -23.69 12.00
CA ASN A 118 -7.56 -25.03 12.21
C ASN A 118 -6.28 -25.23 11.39
N PRO A 119 -5.09 -25.27 12.03
CA PRO A 119 -3.79 -25.38 11.37
C PRO A 119 -3.50 -26.77 10.78
N THR A 120 -4.41 -27.74 10.90
CA THR A 120 -4.19 -29.15 10.56
C THR A 120 -4.64 -29.54 9.15
N SER A 121 -5.40 -28.70 8.44
CA SER A 121 -5.77 -29.00 7.05
C SER A 121 -4.65 -28.51 6.11
N PRO A 122 -4.05 -29.38 5.29
CA PRO A 122 -3.04 -28.96 4.33
C PRO A 122 -3.64 -27.93 3.37
N MET A 123 -2.86 -26.88 3.09
CA MET A 123 -3.24 -25.84 2.15
C MET A 123 -3.43 -26.46 0.76
N SER A 124 -4.66 -26.64 0.32
CA SER A 124 -4.94 -27.18 -1.00
C SER A 124 -4.60 -26.14 -2.06
N PHE A 125 -3.91 -26.54 -3.13
CA PHE A 125 -3.68 -25.67 -4.30
C PHE A 125 -4.98 -25.11 -4.88
N SER A 126 -6.08 -25.85 -4.76
CA SER A 126 -7.41 -25.39 -5.18
C SER A 126 -7.89 -24.17 -4.38
N SER A 127 -7.66 -24.14 -3.06
CA SER A 127 -8.07 -23.02 -2.22
C SER A 127 -7.22 -21.78 -2.49
N ILE A 128 -5.92 -21.95 -2.71
CA ILE A 128 -5.01 -20.87 -3.12
C ILE A 128 -5.46 -20.27 -4.46
N SER A 129 -5.70 -21.10 -5.47
CA SER A 129 -6.12 -20.65 -6.80
C SER A 129 -7.46 -19.89 -6.75
N SER A 130 -8.42 -20.40 -5.96
CA SER A 130 -9.72 -19.76 -5.79
C SER A 130 -9.64 -18.36 -5.15
N LEU A 131 -8.68 -18.15 -4.24
CA LEU A 131 -8.44 -16.87 -3.55
C LEU A 131 -7.57 -15.91 -4.36
N TYR A 132 -6.72 -16.44 -5.25
CA TYR A 132 -5.81 -15.64 -6.05
C TYR A 132 -6.55 -14.75 -7.05
N ASN A 133 -7.51 -15.29 -7.80
CA ASN A 133 -8.28 -14.54 -8.80
C ASN A 133 -8.97 -13.27 -8.25
N PRO A 134 -9.74 -13.32 -7.14
CA PRO A 134 -10.35 -12.12 -6.57
C PRO A 134 -9.29 -11.15 -6.02
N LEU A 135 -8.20 -11.64 -5.42
CA LEU A 135 -7.10 -10.77 -4.96
C LEU A 135 -6.43 -10.06 -6.13
N PHE A 136 -6.14 -10.78 -7.21
CA PHE A 136 -5.54 -10.23 -8.42
C PHE A 136 -6.44 -9.17 -9.07
N SER A 137 -7.74 -9.46 -9.19
CA SER A 137 -8.72 -8.47 -9.67
C SER A 137 -8.73 -7.21 -8.79
N THR A 138 -8.72 -7.38 -7.46
CA THR A 138 -8.64 -6.26 -6.52
C THR A 138 -7.32 -5.49 -6.64
N PHE A 139 -6.20 -6.18 -6.84
CA PHE A 139 -4.89 -5.57 -7.06
C PHE A 139 -4.88 -4.68 -8.30
N VAL A 140 -5.43 -5.15 -9.42
CA VAL A 140 -5.57 -4.34 -10.64
C VAL A 140 -6.46 -3.12 -10.39
N CYS A 141 -7.61 -3.29 -9.72
CA CYS A 141 -8.47 -2.18 -9.34
C CYS A 141 -7.75 -1.18 -8.40
N ASN A 142 -6.92 -1.65 -7.48
CA ASN A 142 -6.12 -0.80 -6.60
C ASN A 142 -5.09 0.02 -7.39
N SER A 143 -4.48 -0.55 -8.43
CA SER A 143 -3.59 0.20 -9.32
C SER A 143 -4.32 1.35 -10.02
N PHE A 144 -5.53 1.11 -10.52
CA PHE A 144 -6.37 2.17 -11.10
C PHE A 144 -6.78 3.21 -10.05
N LEU A 145 -7.13 2.79 -8.83
CA LEU A 145 -7.47 3.71 -7.74
C LEU A 145 -6.29 4.61 -7.36
N LEU A 146 -5.08 4.04 -7.26
CA LEU A 146 -3.86 4.81 -6.99
C LEU A 146 -3.56 5.80 -8.12
N LEU A 147 -3.72 5.39 -9.38
CA LEU A 147 -3.52 6.28 -10.52
C LEU A 147 -4.55 7.42 -10.52
N ALA A 148 -5.82 7.10 -10.29
CA ALA A 148 -6.90 8.08 -10.19
C ALA A 148 -6.69 9.07 -9.03
N ALA A 149 -6.24 8.59 -7.87
CA ALA A 149 -5.93 9.44 -6.72
C ALA A 149 -4.78 10.41 -7.01
N ASN A 150 -3.70 9.93 -7.64
CA ASN A 150 -2.59 10.79 -8.06
C ASN A 150 -3.05 11.84 -9.08
N SER A 151 -3.80 11.43 -10.11
CA SER A 151 -4.35 12.34 -11.11
C SER A 151 -5.27 13.40 -10.51
N THR A 152 -6.18 12.99 -9.62
CA THR A 152 -7.10 13.91 -8.90
C THR A 152 -6.32 14.89 -8.03
N THR A 153 -5.27 14.43 -7.36
CA THR A 153 -4.45 15.29 -6.50
C THR A 153 -3.66 16.30 -7.33
N PHE A 154 -3.07 15.90 -8.46
CA PHE A 154 -2.42 16.86 -9.37
C PHE A 154 -3.39 17.88 -9.94
N SER A 155 -4.60 17.44 -10.30
CA SER A 155 -5.67 18.33 -10.72
C SER A 155 -6.04 19.34 -9.63
N LEU A 156 -6.20 18.89 -8.38
CA LEU A 156 -6.49 19.78 -7.24
C LEU A 156 -5.35 20.76 -6.97
N LEU A 157 -4.09 20.31 -7.05
CA LEU A 157 -2.92 21.19 -6.92
C LEU A 157 -2.85 22.22 -8.05
N PHE A 158 -3.17 21.80 -9.28
CA PHE A 158 -3.23 22.70 -10.45
C PHE A 158 -4.29 23.78 -10.26
N PHE A 159 -5.53 23.39 -9.95
CA PHE A 159 -6.62 24.34 -9.70
C PHE A 159 -6.33 25.24 -8.51
N GLY A 160 -5.78 24.69 -7.42
CA GLY A 160 -5.40 25.47 -6.25
C GLY A 160 -4.34 26.51 -6.57
N TYR A 161 -3.27 26.12 -7.26
CA TYR A 161 -2.21 27.03 -7.68
C TYR A 161 -2.73 28.13 -8.61
N HIS A 162 -3.49 27.77 -9.65
CA HIS A 162 -3.99 28.73 -10.63
C HIS A 162 -5.01 29.69 -10.02
N SER A 163 -5.90 29.22 -9.14
CA SER A 163 -6.87 30.07 -8.44
C SER A 163 -6.18 31.16 -7.63
N ILE A 164 -5.11 30.81 -6.94
CA ILE A 164 -4.41 31.77 -6.10
C ILE A 164 -3.49 32.69 -6.90
N ASN A 165 -2.88 32.16 -7.98
CA ASN A 165 -2.17 32.98 -8.95
C ASN A 165 -3.10 34.02 -9.58
N GLY A 166 -4.32 33.64 -9.95
CA GLY A 166 -5.34 34.54 -10.49
C GLY A 166 -5.81 35.62 -9.50
N LEU A 167 -5.67 35.39 -8.19
CA LEU A 167 -5.93 36.39 -7.14
C LEU A 167 -4.75 37.35 -6.90
N GLY A 168 -3.62 37.20 -7.63
CA GLY A 168 -2.46 38.11 -7.55
C GLY A 168 -1.49 37.83 -6.40
N PHE A 169 -1.67 36.74 -5.64
CA PHE A 169 -0.79 36.39 -4.51
C PHE A 169 0.52 35.69 -4.92
N SER A 170 0.70 35.41 -6.22
CA SER A 170 1.81 34.62 -6.76
C SER A 170 3.18 35.31 -6.77
N LEU A 171 3.24 36.63 -6.56
CA LEU A 171 4.50 37.37 -6.58
C LEU A 171 5.32 37.24 -5.28
N SER A 172 4.73 36.74 -4.18
CA SER A 172 5.46 36.58 -2.92
C SER A 172 6.11 35.19 -2.80
N PRO A 173 7.43 35.10 -2.63
CA PRO A 173 8.14 33.82 -2.41
C PRO A 173 7.61 33.03 -1.21
N ASN A 174 7.14 33.73 -0.17
CA ASN A 174 6.56 33.13 1.03
C ASN A 174 5.24 32.41 0.75
N TRP A 175 4.46 32.92 -0.20
CA TRP A 175 3.21 32.29 -0.58
C TRP A 175 3.45 31.03 -1.41
N LEU A 176 4.46 31.05 -2.28
CA LEU A 176 4.87 29.89 -3.07
C LEU A 176 5.34 28.74 -2.17
N THR A 177 6.16 29.03 -1.16
CA THR A 177 6.64 28.03 -0.19
C THR A 177 5.50 27.50 0.67
N PHE A 178 4.59 28.37 1.12
CA PHE A 178 3.39 27.96 1.85
C PHE A 178 2.51 27.01 1.03
N MET A 179 2.22 27.35 -0.23
CA MET A 179 1.42 26.51 -1.13
C MET A 179 2.09 25.17 -1.44
N SER A 180 3.40 25.18 -1.61
CA SER A 180 4.21 23.98 -1.75
C SER A 180 4.12 23.07 -0.52
N ALA A 181 4.21 23.64 0.68
CA ALA A 181 4.11 22.90 1.93
C ALA A 181 2.69 22.34 2.14
N ALA A 182 1.66 23.17 1.93
CA ALA A 182 0.26 22.75 2.00
C ALA A 182 -0.04 21.64 0.98
N GLY A 183 0.44 21.78 -0.25
CA GLY A 183 0.30 20.77 -1.30
C GLY A 183 0.95 19.43 -0.93
N ALA A 184 2.14 19.47 -0.31
CA ALA A 184 2.81 18.26 0.18
C ALA A 184 2.01 17.55 1.28
N VAL A 185 1.42 18.31 2.20
CA VAL A 185 0.57 17.75 3.28
C VAL A 185 -0.70 17.13 2.69
N VAL A 186 -1.40 17.84 1.81
CA VAL A 186 -2.62 17.35 1.16
C VAL A 186 -2.34 16.09 0.33
N TYR A 187 -1.27 16.09 -0.48
CA TYR A 187 -0.86 14.94 -1.27
C TYR A 187 -0.57 13.73 -0.37
N SER A 188 0.19 13.93 0.71
CA SER A 188 0.53 12.86 1.65
C SER A 188 -0.71 12.32 2.37
N MET A 189 -1.66 13.17 2.76
CA MET A 189 -2.90 12.78 3.41
C MET A 189 -3.80 11.96 2.47
N ILE A 190 -3.97 12.39 1.22
CA ILE A 190 -4.77 11.66 0.23
C ILE A 190 -4.12 10.30 -0.05
N LEU A 191 -2.82 10.28 -0.32
CA LEU A 191 -2.10 9.04 -0.66
C LEU A 191 -2.11 8.05 0.50
N ALA A 192 -1.92 8.51 1.75
CA ALA A 192 -1.97 7.65 2.93
C ALA A 192 -3.34 6.98 3.08
N ASN A 193 -4.43 7.73 2.91
CA ASN A 193 -5.78 7.16 2.97
C ASN A 193 -6.04 6.14 1.86
N VAL A 194 -5.58 6.41 0.63
CA VAL A 194 -5.74 5.49 -0.49
C VAL A 194 -4.93 4.21 -0.27
N ILE A 195 -3.70 4.29 0.22
CA ILE A 195 -2.88 3.11 0.57
C ILE A 195 -3.60 2.24 1.61
N VAL A 196 -4.16 2.87 2.65
CA VAL A 196 -4.93 2.17 3.68
C VAL A 196 -6.16 1.46 3.09
N ILE A 197 -6.91 2.14 2.23
CA ILE A 197 -8.08 1.55 1.54
C ILE A 197 -7.63 0.38 0.66
N CYS A 198 -6.57 0.53 -0.12
CA CYS A 198 -6.03 -0.52 -0.99
C CYS A 198 -5.61 -1.77 -0.20
N ASN A 199 -4.89 -1.59 0.91
CA ASN A 199 -4.45 -2.69 1.77
C ASN A 199 -5.65 -3.41 2.39
N LEU A 200 -6.64 -2.66 2.89
CA LEU A 200 -7.85 -3.25 3.44
C LEU A 200 -8.71 -3.94 2.37
N ALA A 201 -8.77 -3.40 1.15
CA ALA A 201 -9.47 -3.99 0.03
C ALA A 201 -8.89 -5.36 -0.36
N LEU A 202 -7.56 -5.50 -0.42
CA LEU A 202 -6.90 -6.78 -0.68
C LEU A 202 -7.25 -7.82 0.38
N VAL A 203 -7.22 -7.42 1.66
CA VAL A 203 -7.60 -8.30 2.78
C VAL A 203 -9.07 -8.68 2.72
N SER A 204 -9.96 -7.70 2.50
CA SER A 204 -11.41 -7.93 2.35
C SER A 204 -11.69 -8.89 1.20
N SER A 205 -10.97 -8.75 0.09
CA SER A 205 -11.12 -9.60 -1.07
C SER A 205 -10.81 -11.06 -0.76
N GLY A 206 -9.74 -11.33 -0.02
CA GLY A 206 -9.39 -12.71 0.34
C GLY A 206 -10.26 -13.27 1.47
N MET A 207 -10.62 -12.45 2.47
CA MET A 207 -11.43 -12.90 3.60
C MET A 207 -12.86 -13.26 3.17
N GLU A 208 -13.45 -12.51 2.23
CA GLU A 208 -14.84 -12.68 1.79
C GLU A 208 -14.99 -13.29 0.39
N ASN A 209 -13.87 -13.62 -0.27
CA ASN A 209 -13.85 -14.17 -1.63
C ASN A 209 -14.58 -13.28 -2.68
N SER A 210 -14.62 -11.95 -2.44
CA SER A 210 -15.23 -10.96 -3.33
C SER A 210 -14.18 -9.97 -3.80
N GLY A 211 -13.79 -10.03 -5.08
CA GLY A 211 -12.70 -9.22 -5.62
C GLY A 211 -13.11 -7.96 -6.38
N GLY A 212 -12.13 -7.26 -6.94
CA GLY A 212 -12.30 -6.11 -7.83
C GLY A 212 -12.73 -4.84 -7.11
N TYR A 213 -13.48 -3.98 -7.81
CA TYR A 213 -13.95 -2.70 -7.28
C TYR A 213 -14.88 -2.86 -6.06
N LEU A 214 -15.57 -3.99 -5.95
CA LEU A 214 -16.45 -4.28 -4.83
C LEU A 214 -15.69 -4.37 -3.50
N ALA A 215 -14.50 -4.97 -3.53
CA ALA A 215 -13.62 -5.04 -2.35
C ALA A 215 -13.18 -3.64 -1.89
N ILE A 216 -12.96 -2.72 -2.84
CA ILE A 216 -12.60 -1.33 -2.56
C ILE A 216 -13.78 -0.60 -1.90
N LEU A 217 -14.99 -0.71 -2.46
CA LEU A 217 -16.18 -0.11 -1.86
C LEU A 217 -16.43 -0.61 -0.44
N LYS A 218 -16.28 -1.92 -0.20
CA LYS A 218 -16.36 -2.51 1.13
C LYS A 218 -15.30 -1.93 2.08
N ALA A 219 -14.06 -1.80 1.63
CA ALA A 219 -12.99 -1.21 2.42
C ALA A 219 -13.30 0.25 2.80
N CYS A 220 -13.83 1.05 1.86
CA CYS A 220 -14.27 2.43 2.14
C CYS A 220 -15.35 2.49 3.22
N VAL A 221 -16.35 1.59 3.15
CA VAL A 221 -17.42 1.51 4.15
C VAL A 221 -16.87 1.08 5.51
N LEU A 222 -15.97 0.10 5.56
CA LEU A 222 -15.36 -0.42 6.79
C LEU A 222 -14.47 0.61 7.50
N ILE A 223 -13.81 1.48 6.74
CA ILE A 223 -12.95 2.55 7.28
C ILE A 223 -13.77 3.73 7.79
N LYS A 224 -15.02 3.91 7.33
CA LYS A 224 -15.85 5.05 7.71
C LYS A 224 -16.04 5.10 9.24
N GLY A 225 -15.50 6.14 9.87
CA GLY A 225 -15.52 6.32 11.33
C GLY A 225 -14.36 5.66 12.10
N ARG A 226 -13.46 4.96 11.41
CA ARG A 226 -12.26 4.29 11.96
C ARG A 226 -10.96 4.70 11.24
N THR A 227 -10.99 5.76 10.45
CA THR A 227 -9.85 6.23 9.66
C THR A 227 -8.60 6.45 10.50
N LEU A 228 -8.72 7.09 11.67
CA LEU A 228 -7.60 7.31 12.58
C LEU A 228 -6.98 6.01 13.09
N THR A 229 -7.80 5.04 13.51
CA THR A 229 -7.32 3.72 13.94
C THR A 229 -6.65 2.97 12.79
N SER A 230 -7.22 3.06 11.58
CA SER A 230 -6.67 2.42 10.38
C SER A 230 -5.32 3.02 9.98
N LEU A 231 -5.19 4.36 10.02
CA LEU A 231 -3.93 5.06 9.80
C LEU A 231 -2.91 4.71 10.90
N ALA A 232 -3.32 4.69 12.17
CA ALA A 232 -2.44 4.35 13.29
C ALA A 232 -1.89 2.92 13.20
N LEU A 233 -2.61 2.00 12.55
CA LEU A 233 -2.15 0.63 12.32
C LEU A 233 -1.28 0.48 11.07
N ALA A 234 -1.53 1.28 10.02
CA ALA A 234 -0.82 1.19 8.75
C ALA A 234 0.47 2.04 8.68
N VAL A 235 0.53 3.18 9.38
CA VAL A 235 1.70 4.07 9.33
C VAL A 235 2.96 3.42 9.90
N PRO A 236 2.95 2.78 11.09
CA PRO A 236 4.19 2.21 11.65
C PRO A 236 4.81 1.09 10.78
N PRO A 237 4.06 0.11 10.25
CA PRO A 237 4.62 -0.89 9.34
C PRO A 237 5.20 -0.28 8.06
N ASN A 238 4.50 0.68 7.44
CA ASN A 238 5.01 1.34 6.23
C ASN A 238 6.28 2.16 6.51
N LEU A 239 6.36 2.82 7.67
CA LEU A 239 7.57 3.52 8.09
C LEU A 239 8.73 2.54 8.33
N ALA A 240 8.46 1.37 8.95
CA ALA A 240 9.45 0.33 9.15
C ALA A 240 9.97 -0.22 7.80
N LEU A 241 9.09 -0.50 6.84
CA LEU A 241 9.49 -0.93 5.50
C LEU A 241 10.35 0.13 4.80
N ALA A 242 9.99 1.41 4.87
CA ALA A 242 10.79 2.51 4.33
C ALA A 242 12.17 2.64 5.03
N ALA A 243 12.22 2.42 6.34
CA ALA A 243 13.48 2.39 7.09
C ALA A 243 14.37 1.22 6.67
N ILE A 244 13.79 0.05 6.41
CA ILE A 244 14.52 -1.13 5.90
C ILE A 244 15.04 -0.88 4.48
N GLU A 245 14.27 -0.25 3.60
CA GLU A 245 14.72 0.17 2.27
C GLU A 245 15.90 1.15 2.34
N ALA A 246 15.81 2.17 3.21
CA ALA A 246 16.91 3.11 3.45
C ALA A 246 18.15 2.41 4.03
N LEU A 247 17.96 1.46 4.94
CA LEU A 247 19.04 0.66 5.52
C LEU A 247 19.71 -0.21 4.46
N PHE A 248 18.95 -0.87 3.59
CA PHE A 248 19.50 -1.62 2.46
C PHE A 248 20.32 -0.73 1.53
N HIS A 249 19.80 0.45 1.19
CA HIS A 249 20.52 1.38 0.34
C HIS A 249 21.84 1.85 0.98
N TYR A 250 21.81 2.23 2.25
CA TYR A 250 23.01 2.66 2.97
C TYR A 250 24.03 1.53 3.18
N ARG A 251 23.57 0.34 3.57
CA ARG A 251 24.46 -0.78 3.92
C ARG A 251 24.99 -1.51 2.71
N VAL A 252 24.12 -1.85 1.76
CA VAL A 252 24.48 -2.70 0.62
C VAL A 252 24.90 -1.84 -0.55
N VAL A 253 24.08 -0.87 -0.97
CA VAL A 253 24.35 -0.12 -2.20
C VAL A 253 25.54 0.82 -2.03
N VAL A 254 25.54 1.68 -1.01
CA VAL A 254 26.63 2.66 -0.83
C VAL A 254 27.98 1.98 -0.54
N ARG A 255 28.01 0.92 0.29
CA ARG A 255 29.25 0.19 0.58
C ARG A 255 29.73 -0.66 -0.60
N ALA A 256 28.84 -1.25 -1.40
CA ALA A 256 29.23 -1.99 -2.59
C ALA A 256 30.03 -1.11 -3.57
N TYR A 257 29.65 0.16 -3.71
CA TYR A 257 30.38 1.11 -4.56
C TYR A 257 31.64 1.66 -3.88
N GLY A 258 31.61 1.90 -2.57
CA GLY A 258 32.76 2.41 -1.83
C GLY A 258 33.93 1.43 -1.70
N TYR A 259 33.66 0.12 -1.68
CA TYR A 259 34.68 -0.93 -1.46
C TYR A 259 35.22 -1.57 -2.75
N ARG A 260 34.89 -1.03 -3.92
CA ARG A 260 35.32 -1.58 -5.22
C ARG A 260 36.84 -1.48 -5.47
N SER A 261 37.62 -1.04 -4.48
CA SER A 261 39.07 -0.84 -4.58
C SER A 261 39.95 -1.91 -3.90
N GLU A 262 39.46 -2.80 -3.02
CA GLU A 262 40.35 -3.78 -2.35
C GLU A 262 39.70 -5.17 -2.11
N GLY A 263 40.18 -6.18 -2.85
CA GLY A 263 40.45 -7.55 -2.34
C GLY A 263 39.32 -8.41 -1.75
N ASP A 264 38.43 -8.91 -2.60
CA ASP A 264 37.96 -10.31 -2.71
C ASP A 264 37.35 -11.12 -1.53
N TYR A 265 37.08 -10.56 -0.35
CA TYR A 265 36.27 -11.26 0.70
C TYR A 265 35.04 -10.48 1.19
N GLY A 266 34.89 -9.22 0.80
CA GLY A 266 33.77 -8.37 1.23
C GLY A 266 32.44 -8.67 0.54
N GLY A 267 32.45 -9.21 -0.68
CA GLY A 267 31.25 -9.38 -1.51
C GLY A 267 30.25 -10.38 -0.93
N PHE A 268 30.73 -11.52 -0.42
CA PHE A 268 29.86 -12.56 0.16
C PHE A 268 29.20 -12.09 1.47
N LEU A 269 29.95 -11.45 2.37
CA LEU A 269 29.38 -10.90 3.60
C LEU A 269 28.36 -9.79 3.31
N LEU A 270 28.62 -8.94 2.32
CA LEU A 270 27.69 -7.90 1.90
C LEU A 270 26.40 -8.50 1.29
N ALA A 271 26.53 -9.57 0.50
CA ALA A 271 25.39 -10.29 -0.04
C ALA A 271 24.55 -10.94 1.07
N LEU A 272 25.19 -11.55 2.08
CA LEU A 272 24.50 -12.08 3.27
C LEU A 272 23.80 -10.99 4.07
N GLU A 273 24.45 -9.83 4.27
CA GLU A 273 23.81 -8.65 4.91
C GLU A 273 22.56 -8.23 4.12
N GLY A 274 22.65 -8.15 2.79
CA GLY A 274 21.53 -7.84 1.91
C GLY A 274 20.39 -8.87 1.97
N VAL A 275 20.70 -10.16 1.99
CA VAL A 275 19.71 -11.24 2.16
C VAL A 275 19.01 -11.14 3.52
N LEU A 276 19.76 -10.86 4.60
CA LEU A 276 19.17 -10.68 5.93
C LEU A 276 18.23 -9.48 5.97
N ILE A 277 18.62 -8.35 5.36
CA ILE A 277 17.78 -7.16 5.27
C ILE A 277 16.52 -7.44 4.43
N ALA A 278 16.64 -8.16 3.31
CA ALA A 278 15.49 -8.59 2.51
C ALA A 278 14.55 -9.54 3.26
N TYR A 279 15.10 -10.41 4.11
CA TYR A 279 14.31 -11.27 4.99
C TYR A 279 13.59 -10.47 6.09
N LEU A 280 14.22 -9.44 6.66
CA LEU A 280 13.54 -8.52 7.58
C LEU A 280 12.39 -7.81 6.87
N TYR A 281 12.60 -7.32 5.66
CA TYR A 281 11.55 -6.72 4.85
C TYR A 281 10.38 -7.69 4.63
N SER A 282 10.68 -8.94 4.28
CA SER A 282 9.65 -9.96 4.03
C SER A 282 8.84 -10.30 5.29
N LEU A 283 9.48 -10.36 6.47
CA LEU A 283 8.79 -10.51 7.75
C LEU A 283 7.81 -9.37 8.04
N PHE A 284 8.20 -8.12 7.78
CA PHE A 284 7.32 -6.96 7.96
C PHE A 284 6.14 -6.97 6.98
N VAL A 285 6.34 -7.42 5.74
CA VAL A 285 5.23 -7.60 4.76
C VAL A 285 4.22 -8.63 5.26
N VAL A 286 4.69 -9.75 5.81
CA VAL A 286 3.82 -10.78 6.40
C VAL A 286 3.10 -10.22 7.63
N LEU A 287 3.81 -9.53 8.52
CA LEU A 287 3.25 -8.94 9.72
C LEU A 287 2.19 -7.87 9.40
N ASP A 288 2.45 -6.98 8.43
CA ASP A 288 1.49 -5.98 7.94
C ASP A 288 0.20 -6.64 7.43
N THR A 289 0.34 -7.76 6.71
CA THR A 289 -0.81 -8.53 6.23
C THR A 289 -1.60 -9.14 7.39
N VAL A 290 -0.93 -9.70 8.40
CA VAL A 290 -1.59 -10.22 9.61
C VAL A 290 -2.32 -9.10 10.36
N VAL A 291 -1.68 -7.95 10.57
CA VAL A 291 -2.28 -6.77 11.23
C VAL A 291 -3.52 -6.31 10.46
N SER A 292 -3.43 -6.21 9.13
CA SER A 292 -4.55 -5.81 8.28
C SER A 292 -5.71 -6.82 8.34
N CYS A 293 -5.43 -8.13 8.40
CA CYS A 293 -6.44 -9.18 8.61
C CYS A 293 -7.12 -9.06 9.98
N MET A 294 -6.37 -8.80 11.04
CA MET A 294 -6.92 -8.64 12.39
C MET A 294 -7.73 -7.35 12.52
N PHE A 295 -7.28 -6.28 11.88
CA PHE A 295 -8.05 -5.04 11.76
C PHE A 295 -9.38 -5.27 11.03
N PHE A 296 -9.36 -5.96 9.89
CA PHE A 296 -10.57 -6.34 9.15
C PHE A 296 -11.55 -7.13 10.02
N LYS A 297 -11.07 -8.17 10.74
CA LYS A 297 -11.90 -8.94 11.67
C LYS A 297 -12.51 -8.06 12.77
N SER A 298 -11.73 -7.13 13.33
CA SER A 298 -12.21 -6.19 14.36
C SER A 298 -13.26 -5.20 13.82
N CYS A 299 -13.10 -4.72 12.58
CA CYS A 299 -14.11 -3.90 11.89
C CYS A 299 -15.42 -4.65 11.71
N LYS A 300 -15.35 -5.91 11.28
CA LYS A 300 -16.54 -6.76 11.10
C LYS A 300 -17.28 -7.02 12.42
N THR A 301 -16.57 -7.42 13.48
CA THR A 301 -17.18 -7.66 14.79
C THR A 301 -17.80 -6.40 15.39
N GLY A 302 -17.13 -5.26 15.26
CA GLY A 302 -17.67 -3.99 15.76
C GLY A 302 -18.90 -3.51 14.99
N CYS A 303 -18.99 -3.81 13.69
CA CYS A 303 -20.18 -3.49 12.90
C CYS A 303 -21.39 -4.33 13.33
N LEU A 304 -21.19 -5.63 13.59
CA LEU A 304 -22.22 -6.53 14.12
C LEU A 304 -22.73 -6.10 15.51
N ALA A 305 -21.85 -5.57 16.36
CA ALA A 305 -22.20 -5.17 17.73
C ALA A 305 -22.96 -3.82 17.81
N ASP A 306 -22.71 -2.88 16.89
CA ASP A 306 -23.29 -1.53 16.93
C ASP A 306 -24.71 -1.45 16.31
N GLY A 307 -25.34 -2.58 15.96
CA GLY A 307 -26.66 -2.63 15.32
C GLY A 307 -26.74 -1.97 13.92
N ARG A 308 -25.71 -1.21 13.53
CA ARG A 308 -25.47 -0.81 12.15
C ARG A 308 -25.20 -2.06 11.35
N TYR A 309 -26.22 -2.54 10.65
CA TYR A 309 -26.01 -3.39 9.50
C TYR A 309 -24.91 -2.74 8.66
N CYS A 310 -23.66 -3.22 8.77
CA CYS A 310 -22.66 -2.98 7.74
C CYS A 310 -23.37 -3.42 6.49
N TYR A 311 -23.79 -2.44 5.68
CA TYR A 311 -24.62 -2.65 4.50
C TYR A 311 -24.20 -3.98 3.93
N LYS A 312 -25.08 -4.97 4.06
CA LYS A 312 -24.86 -6.27 3.46
C LYS A 312 -24.87 -5.90 1.99
N ILE A 313 -23.69 -5.61 1.44
CA ILE A 313 -23.50 -5.47 0.01
C ILE A 313 -23.60 -6.90 -0.52
N GLU A 314 -24.80 -7.45 -0.37
CA GLU A 314 -25.33 -8.57 -1.12
C GLU A 314 -25.70 -7.93 -2.46
N ILE A 315 -24.67 -7.59 -3.23
CA ILE A 315 -24.85 -7.51 -4.67
C ILE A 315 -25.15 -8.95 -5.04
N VAL A 316 -26.45 -9.25 -5.13
CA VAL A 316 -26.98 -10.49 -5.65
C VAL A 316 -26.22 -10.75 -6.94
N ALA A 317 -25.41 -11.79 -6.95
CA ALA A 317 -24.69 -12.22 -8.13
C ALA A 317 -25.73 -12.43 -9.25
N GLU A 318 -25.51 -11.71 -10.36
CA GLU A 318 -26.35 -11.68 -11.54
C GLU A 318 -26.76 -13.09 -12.00
N ARG A 319 -28.08 -13.30 -12.03
CA ARG A 319 -28.73 -14.09 -13.08
C ARG A 319 -29.53 -13.03 -13.88
N ASP A 320 -29.20 -12.82 -15.16
CA ASP A 320 -29.96 -12.00 -16.14
C ASP A 320 -29.60 -10.52 -16.38
N GLY A 321 -28.31 -10.18 -16.47
CA GLY A 321 -27.80 -9.23 -17.48
C GLY A 321 -28.33 -7.77 -17.50
N LYS A 322 -28.81 -7.23 -16.38
CA LYS A 322 -29.15 -5.79 -16.26
C LYS A 322 -28.65 -5.23 -14.93
N ALA A 323 -27.63 -4.38 -14.99
CA ALA A 323 -27.09 -3.70 -13.82
C ALA A 323 -28.06 -2.62 -13.32
N PHE A 324 -28.64 -2.84 -12.14
CA PHE A 324 -29.28 -1.78 -11.36
C PHE A 324 -28.64 -1.73 -9.96
N VAL A 325 -27.91 -0.64 -9.70
CA VAL A 325 -27.48 -0.28 -8.35
C VAL A 325 -28.69 0.28 -7.62
N LYS A 326 -29.40 -0.55 -6.86
CA LYS A 326 -30.52 -0.08 -6.04
C LYS A 326 -29.97 0.46 -4.71
N LEU A 327 -29.61 1.74 -4.69
CA LEU A 327 -29.41 2.51 -3.46
C LEU A 327 -30.79 2.72 -2.84
N LYS A 328 -31.20 1.84 -1.93
CA LYS A 328 -32.43 2.03 -1.15
C LYS A 328 -32.11 3.08 -0.07
N ASN A 329 -32.29 4.36 -0.41
CA ASN A 329 -32.36 5.43 0.58
C ASN A 329 -33.71 5.33 1.31
N ILE A 330 -33.61 5.31 2.64
CA ILE A 330 -34.48 5.94 3.64
C ILE A 330 -35.92 6.15 3.19
N GLU A 331 -36.79 5.22 3.55
CA GLU A 331 -38.15 5.52 3.98
C GLU A 331 -38.66 4.34 4.81
N GLU A 332 -39.29 4.69 5.93
CA GLU A 332 -40.07 3.89 6.88
C GLU A 332 -39.39 3.34 8.15
N PHE A 333 -40.03 3.76 9.25
CA PHE A 333 -39.91 3.44 10.68
C PHE A 333 -38.79 4.19 11.45
N ALA A 334 -39.03 5.28 12.17
CA ALA A 334 -40.25 6.01 12.54
C ALA A 334 -39.88 7.47 12.88
#